data_AF-A0A8J6EER9-F1
#
_entry.id   AF-A0A8J6EER9-F1
#
_cell.length_a   1.000
_cell.length_b   1.000
_cell.length_c   1.000
_cell.angle_alpha   90.00
_cell.angle_beta   90.00
_cell.angle_gamma   90.00
#
_symmetry.space_group_name_H-M   'P 1'
#
loop_
_entity.id
_entity.type
_entity.pdbx_description
1 polymer ?
#
loop_
_entity_poly.entity_id
_entity_poly.type
_entity_poly.pdbx_seq_one_letter_code
_entity_poly.pdbx_strand_id
1 'polypeptide(L)'
;MDLPLYRGREPTGFVNYKTFENIARSQVQTFEEPAIDTLNEISELVRSTFNDIALKHFCHYHNLYSSAKGKLEEICSEQQKEAEKEIHRQFKREQIIYCRDNLYTAPQSYVQRNTSSTFFDQETLKTPKTNVEMSVELMSQHMQEYLKTMTARLSKQIPLIILHCMLHECADKLEAQMLLLLQDKENINMLLVEKEDLVRERQNLNDQIKRLQAAQKRVAKFPYK
;
A
#
# COMPACT_ATOMS: atom_id res chain seq x y z
N MET A 1 -47.47 26.35 -1.61
CA MET A 1 -46.07 26.09 -1.25
C MET A 1 -46.02 24.64 -0.81
N ASP A 2 -45.87 23.74 -1.78
CA ASP A 2 -45.86 22.31 -1.51
C ASP A 2 -44.40 21.88 -1.30
N LEU A 3 -44.04 21.64 -0.04
CA LEU A 3 -42.81 20.95 0.30
C LEU A 3 -42.89 19.53 -0.27
N PRO A 4 -42.02 19.11 -1.19
CA PRO A 4 -42.03 17.72 -1.62
C PRO A 4 -41.51 16.87 -0.46
N LEU A 5 -42.47 16.14 0.12
CA LEU A 5 -42.37 14.86 0.82
C LEU A 5 -40.96 14.28 0.88
N TYR A 6 -40.47 14.07 2.11
CA TYR A 6 -39.28 13.27 2.43
C TYR A 6 -39.26 11.95 1.64
N ARG A 7 -38.56 11.92 0.48
CA ARG A 7 -38.08 10.70 -0.14
C ARG A 7 -36.63 10.52 0.31
N GLY A 8 -36.39 9.55 1.19
CA GLY A 8 -35.06 9.23 1.69
C GLY A 8 -34.12 8.74 0.59
N ARG A 9 -32.81 8.96 0.79
CA ARG A 9 -31.60 8.42 0.10
C ARG A 9 -31.54 8.37 -1.44
N GLU A 10 -32.63 8.54 -2.17
CA GLU A 10 -32.71 8.37 -3.62
C GLU A 10 -32.77 9.73 -4.31
N PRO A 11 -31.79 10.06 -5.18
CA PRO A 11 -31.88 11.27 -6.01
C PRO A 11 -33.02 11.16 -7.03
N THR A 12 -33.65 12.29 -7.36
CA THR A 12 -34.66 12.37 -8.43
C THR A 12 -34.02 12.03 -9.79
N GLY A 13 -34.52 10.99 -10.47
CA GLY A 13 -34.06 10.61 -11.82
C GLY A 13 -33.69 9.13 -12.00
N PHE A 14 -33.62 8.35 -10.92
CA PHE A 14 -33.39 6.90 -10.99
C PHE A 14 -34.67 6.13 -11.28
N VAL A 15 -34.65 5.24 -12.28
CA VAL A 15 -35.72 4.23 -12.48
C VAL A 15 -35.72 3.21 -11.34
N ASN A 16 -34.52 2.81 -10.86
CA ASN A 16 -34.36 1.84 -9.77
C ASN A 16 -32.99 2.00 -9.07
N TYR A 17 -32.96 2.71 -7.93
CA TYR A 17 -31.75 2.92 -7.14
C TYR A 17 -31.14 1.61 -6.60
N LYS A 18 -31.97 0.61 -6.31
CA LYS A 18 -31.53 -0.71 -5.85
C LYS A 18 -30.72 -1.45 -6.92
N THR A 19 -31.07 -1.28 -8.19
CA THR A 19 -30.30 -1.84 -9.31
C THR A 19 -28.93 -1.18 -9.39
N PHE A 20 -28.87 0.16 -9.35
CA PHE A 20 -27.61 0.90 -9.30
C PHE A 20 -26.73 0.40 -8.14
N GLU A 21 -27.34 0.26 -6.96
CA GLU A 21 -26.62 -0.12 -5.76
C GLU A 21 -26.03 -1.54 -5.84
N ASN A 22 -26.80 -2.49 -6.38
CA ASN A 22 -26.33 -3.85 -6.57
C ASN A 22 -25.16 -3.92 -7.56
N ILE A 23 -25.23 -3.18 -8.68
CA ILE A 23 -24.16 -3.19 -9.68
C ILE A 23 -22.90 -2.53 -9.09
N ALA A 24 -23.03 -1.39 -8.43
CA ALA A 24 -21.91 -0.71 -7.79
C ALA A 24 -21.23 -1.59 -6.73
N ARG A 25 -21.99 -2.29 -5.86
CA ARG A 25 -21.43 -3.24 -4.89
C ARG A 25 -20.69 -4.40 -5.56
N SER A 26 -21.23 -4.93 -6.65
CA SER A 26 -20.59 -6.00 -7.42
C SER A 26 -19.22 -5.55 -7.95
N GLN A 27 -19.10 -4.31 -8.44
CA GLN A 27 -17.82 -3.74 -8.88
C GLN A 27 -16.84 -3.50 -7.72
N VAL A 28 -17.32 -3.13 -6.52
CA VAL A 28 -16.45 -3.00 -5.34
C VAL A 28 -15.76 -4.33 -5.02
N GLN A 29 -16.51 -5.43 -5.06
CA GLN A 29 -16.01 -6.76 -4.70
C GLN A 29 -14.91 -7.26 -5.66
N THR A 30 -15.00 -6.92 -6.96
CA THR A 30 -13.98 -7.33 -7.93
C THR A 30 -12.60 -6.71 -7.70
N PHE A 31 -12.51 -5.61 -6.95
CA PHE A 31 -11.23 -4.96 -6.64
C PHE A 31 -10.55 -5.52 -5.38
N GLU A 32 -11.24 -6.35 -4.60
CA GLU A 32 -10.72 -6.84 -3.32
C GLU A 32 -9.59 -7.86 -3.51
N GLU A 33 -9.79 -8.85 -4.38
CA GLU A 33 -8.77 -9.86 -4.70
C GLU A 33 -7.49 -9.24 -5.29
N PRO A 34 -7.54 -8.37 -6.32
CA PRO A 34 -6.35 -7.66 -6.81
C PRO A 34 -5.62 -6.85 -5.73
N ALA A 35 -6.34 -6.25 -4.78
CA ALA A 35 -5.72 -5.51 -3.69
C ALA A 35 -4.92 -6.43 -2.75
N ILE A 36 -5.42 -7.65 -2.49
CA ILE A 36 -4.70 -8.64 -1.69
C ILE A 36 -3.48 -9.17 -2.44
N ASP A 37 -3.60 -9.42 -3.75
CA ASP A 37 -2.45 -9.85 -4.55
C ASP A 37 -1.33 -8.80 -4.53
N THR A 38 -1.66 -7.53 -4.71
CA THR A 38 -0.66 -6.45 -4.62
C THR A 38 -0.03 -6.33 -3.23
N LEU A 39 -0.79 -6.57 -2.16
CA LEU A 39 -0.25 -6.64 -0.80
C LEU A 39 0.76 -7.78 -0.68
N ASN A 40 0.44 -8.96 -1.21
CA ASN A 40 1.33 -10.13 -1.16
C ASN A 40 2.64 -9.85 -1.90
N GLU A 41 2.59 -9.33 -3.12
CA GLU A 41 3.77 -8.93 -3.90
C GLU A 41 4.65 -7.92 -3.16
N ILE A 42 4.05 -6.84 -2.64
CA ILE A 42 4.79 -5.81 -1.89
C ILE A 42 5.36 -6.41 -0.61
N SER A 43 4.64 -7.32 0.05
CA SER A 43 5.12 -7.95 1.29
C SER A 43 6.35 -8.82 1.05
N GLU A 44 6.42 -9.54 -0.06
CA GLU A 44 7.60 -10.32 -0.46
C GLU A 44 8.79 -9.41 -0.79
N LEU A 45 8.53 -8.29 -1.48
CA LEU A 45 9.56 -7.30 -1.77
C LEU A 45 10.14 -6.67 -0.50
N VAL A 46 9.29 -6.25 0.44
CA VAL A 46 9.76 -5.68 1.72
C VAL A 46 10.54 -6.72 2.53
N ARG A 47 10.05 -7.96 2.61
CA ARG A 47 10.77 -9.03 3.32
C ARG A 47 12.13 -9.33 2.72
N SER A 48 12.22 -9.46 1.39
CA SER A 48 13.49 -9.74 0.72
C SER A 48 14.50 -8.61 0.90
N THR A 49 14.06 -7.35 0.74
CA THR A 49 14.94 -6.19 0.94
C THR A 49 15.43 -6.05 2.38
N PHE A 50 14.57 -6.26 3.39
CA PHE A 50 15.01 -6.26 4.79
C PHE A 50 15.96 -7.43 5.09
N ASN A 51 15.73 -8.61 4.53
CA ASN A 51 16.65 -9.75 4.66
C ASN A 51 18.01 -9.47 4.04
N ASP A 52 18.05 -8.82 2.87
CA ASP A 52 19.31 -8.42 2.22
C ASP A 52 20.09 -7.41 3.05
N ILE A 53 19.40 -6.47 3.69
CA ILE A 53 20.00 -5.51 4.62
C ILE A 53 20.56 -6.25 5.85
N ALA A 54 19.76 -7.13 6.46
CA ALA A 54 20.18 -7.92 7.61
C ALA A 54 21.39 -8.81 7.28
N LEU A 55 21.42 -9.42 6.09
CA LEU A 55 22.56 -10.19 5.60
C LEU A 55 23.81 -9.32 5.48
N LYS A 56 23.73 -8.14 4.84
CA LYS A 56 24.89 -7.25 4.65
C LYS A 56 25.50 -6.78 5.98
N HIS A 57 24.66 -6.50 6.98
CA HIS A 57 25.13 -5.99 8.27
C HIS A 57 25.54 -7.10 9.25
N PHE A 58 24.85 -8.25 9.25
CA PHE A 58 25.02 -9.28 10.27
C PHE A 58 25.66 -10.58 9.75
N CYS A 59 26.12 -10.67 8.49
CA CYS A 59 26.70 -11.89 7.92
C CYS A 59 27.88 -12.48 8.71
N HIS A 60 28.63 -11.64 9.44
CA HIS A 60 29.77 -12.02 10.27
C HIS A 60 29.35 -12.65 11.62
N TYR A 61 28.14 -12.33 12.09
CA TYR A 61 27.56 -12.77 13.36
C TYR A 61 26.34 -13.67 13.09
N HIS A 62 26.57 -14.98 12.97
CA HIS A 62 25.51 -15.92 12.54
C HIS A 62 24.31 -15.93 13.50
N ASN A 63 24.56 -15.92 14.81
CA ASN A 63 23.51 -16.00 15.82
C ASN A 63 22.64 -14.72 15.84
N LEU A 64 23.28 -13.55 15.70
CA LEU A 64 22.60 -12.28 15.54
C LEU A 64 21.76 -12.25 14.26
N TYR A 65 22.34 -12.66 13.12
CA TYR A 65 21.61 -12.72 11.86
C TYR A 65 20.39 -13.65 11.92
N SER A 66 20.54 -14.84 12.51
CA SER A 66 19.45 -15.80 12.67
C SER A 66 18.32 -15.24 13.52
N SER A 67 18.65 -14.61 14.65
CA SER A 67 17.68 -13.96 15.55
C SER A 67 16.98 -12.79 14.87
N ALA A 68 17.76 -11.95 14.17
CA ALA A 68 17.26 -10.81 13.41
C ALA A 68 16.27 -11.25 12.31
N LYS A 69 16.64 -12.29 11.55
CA LYS A 69 15.79 -12.87 10.51
C LYS A 69 14.50 -13.44 11.09
N GLY A 70 14.57 -14.18 12.20
CA GLY A 70 13.38 -14.72 12.86
C GLY A 70 12.42 -13.62 13.30
N LYS A 71 12.94 -12.55 13.92
CA LYS A 71 12.13 -11.38 14.32
C LYS A 71 11.52 -10.64 13.13
N LEU A 72 12.29 -10.49 12.05
CA LEU A 72 11.81 -9.89 10.80
C LEU A 72 10.66 -10.69 10.21
N GLU A 73 10.79 -12.02 10.11
CA GLU A 73 9.75 -12.90 9.57
C GLU A 73 8.46 -12.84 10.41
N GLU A 74 8.59 -12.88 11.73
CA GLU A 74 7.49 -12.76 12.69
C GLU A 74 6.73 -11.44 12.49
N ILE A 75 7.43 -10.30 12.59
CA ILE A 75 6.83 -8.95 12.50
C ILE A 75 6.20 -8.72 11.13
N CYS A 76 6.91 -9.05 10.04
CA CYS A 76 6.39 -8.85 8.69
C CYS A 76 5.19 -9.76 8.40
N SER A 77 5.11 -10.96 8.98
CA SER A 77 3.94 -11.84 8.86
C SER A 77 2.73 -11.25 9.59
N GLU A 78 2.94 -10.73 10.80
CA GLU A 78 1.88 -10.08 11.57
C GLU A 78 1.35 -8.81 10.88
N GLN A 79 2.25 -7.95 10.37
CA GLN A 79 1.83 -6.73 9.68
C GLN A 79 1.10 -7.01 8.36
N GLN A 80 1.47 -8.06 7.63
CA GLN A 80 0.72 -8.47 6.43
C GLN A 80 -0.71 -8.86 6.80
N LYS A 81 -0.89 -9.67 7.84
CA LYS A 81 -2.23 -10.05 8.32
C LYS A 81 -3.06 -8.85 8.75
N GLU A 82 -2.43 -7.85 9.38
CA GLU A 82 -3.13 -6.64 9.77
C GLU A 82 -3.50 -5.77 8.57
N ALA A 83 -2.59 -5.62 7.59
CA ALA A 83 -2.87 -4.94 6.34
C ALA A 83 -4.03 -5.59 5.57
N GLU A 84 -4.07 -6.91 5.49
CA GLU A 84 -5.17 -7.67 4.88
C GLU A 84 -6.50 -7.38 5.57
N LYS A 85 -6.55 -7.39 6.91
CA LYS A 85 -7.76 -7.01 7.67
C LYS A 85 -8.18 -5.56 7.40
N GLU A 86 -7.23 -4.62 7.34
CA GLU A 86 -7.49 -3.21 7.03
C GLU A 86 -8.09 -3.04 5.63
N ILE A 87 -7.53 -3.75 4.63
CA ILE A 87 -8.03 -3.76 3.26
C ILE A 87 -9.47 -4.30 3.22
N HIS A 88 -9.73 -5.47 3.81
CA HIS A 88 -11.09 -6.01 3.92
C HIS A 88 -12.05 -5.03 4.60
N ARG A 89 -11.60 -4.33 5.65
CA ARG A 89 -12.40 -3.32 6.33
C ARG A 89 -12.66 -2.10 5.45
N GLN A 90 -11.71 -1.71 4.62
CA GLN A 90 -11.90 -0.65 3.62
C GLN A 90 -12.94 -1.06 2.57
N PHE A 91 -12.90 -2.28 2.06
CA PHE A 91 -13.90 -2.78 1.12
C PHE A 91 -15.29 -2.87 1.74
N LYS A 92 -15.41 -3.32 2.99
CA LYS A 92 -16.68 -3.27 3.75
C LYS A 92 -17.24 -1.84 3.87
N ARG A 93 -16.38 -0.83 4.01
CA ARG A 93 -16.79 0.59 4.02
C ARG A 93 -17.28 1.04 2.65
N GLU A 94 -16.61 0.66 1.56
CA GLU A 94 -16.98 1.03 0.18
C GLU A 94 -18.25 0.32 -0.33
N GLN A 95 -18.72 -0.74 0.34
CA GLN A 95 -20.05 -1.33 0.09
C GLN A 95 -21.21 -0.40 0.51
N ILE A 96 -20.94 0.59 1.37
CA ILE A 96 -21.91 1.62 1.74
C ILE A 96 -21.89 2.68 0.65
N ILE A 97 -22.89 2.64 -0.24
CA ILE A 97 -23.01 3.62 -1.30
C ILE A 97 -23.38 4.96 -0.68
N TYR A 98 -22.42 5.86 -0.72
CA TYR A 98 -22.56 7.22 -0.27
C TYR A 98 -21.91 8.17 -1.26
N CYS A 99 -22.66 9.17 -1.69
CA CYS A 99 -22.17 10.26 -2.53
C CYS A 99 -22.58 11.56 -1.87
N ARG A 100 -21.63 12.49 -1.75
CA ARG A 100 -21.94 13.85 -1.35
C ARG A 100 -22.69 14.54 -2.50
N ASP A 101 -23.76 15.26 -2.19
CA ASP A 101 -24.77 15.77 -3.15
C ASP A 101 -24.19 16.59 -4.31
N ASN A 102 -23.03 17.22 -4.11
CA ASN A 102 -22.32 18.05 -5.09
C ASN A 102 -21.74 17.28 -6.29
N LEU A 103 -21.56 15.95 -6.19
CA LEU A 103 -21.21 15.12 -7.36
C LEU A 103 -22.43 14.75 -8.21
N TYR A 104 -23.62 14.68 -7.58
CA TYR A 104 -24.88 14.38 -8.25
C TYR A 104 -25.48 15.57 -9.01
N THR A 105 -25.08 16.80 -8.69
CA THR A 105 -25.60 18.02 -9.34
C THR A 105 -24.93 18.32 -10.68
N ALA A 106 -23.76 17.75 -10.96
CA ALA A 106 -23.02 17.97 -12.21
C ALA A 106 -23.81 17.60 -13.48
N PRO A 107 -24.50 16.44 -13.56
CA PRO A 107 -25.28 16.07 -14.75
C PRO A 107 -26.53 16.93 -14.98
N GLN A 108 -27.07 17.62 -13.97
CA GLN A 108 -28.18 18.56 -14.17
C GLN A 108 -27.76 19.76 -15.05
N SER A 109 -26.48 20.16 -15.01
CA SER A 109 -25.97 21.24 -15.88
C SER A 109 -25.90 20.86 -17.37
N TYR A 110 -25.96 19.56 -17.69
CA TYR A 110 -25.98 19.05 -19.07
C TYR A 110 -27.41 18.83 -19.59
N VAL A 111 -28.33 18.37 -18.73
CA VAL A 111 -29.77 18.30 -19.08
C VAL A 111 -30.34 19.71 -19.27
N GLN A 112 -29.88 20.70 -18.50
CA GLN A 112 -30.22 22.11 -18.72
C GLN A 112 -29.62 22.65 -20.04
N ARG A 113 -28.39 22.25 -20.39
CA ARG A 113 -27.73 22.72 -21.64
C ARG A 113 -28.41 22.22 -22.91
N ASN A 114 -29.00 21.04 -22.88
CA ASN A 114 -29.76 20.49 -24.03
C ASN A 114 -31.19 21.05 -24.12
N THR A 115 -31.69 21.72 -23.08
CA THR A 115 -33.02 22.36 -23.08
C THR A 115 -32.95 23.87 -23.30
N SER A 116 -31.78 24.49 -23.13
CA SER A 116 -31.57 25.93 -23.31
C SER A 116 -30.91 26.35 -24.64
N SER A 117 -30.74 25.45 -25.60
CA SER A 117 -30.29 25.79 -26.96
C SER A 117 -31.47 25.85 -27.93
N THR A 118 -32.38 26.80 -27.73
CA THR A 118 -33.38 27.18 -28.72
C THR A 118 -32.84 28.31 -29.59
N PHE A 119 -31.85 28.04 -30.45
CA PHE A 119 -31.52 28.92 -31.57
C PHE A 119 -31.01 28.10 -32.76
N PHE A 120 -31.93 27.95 -33.73
CA PHE A 120 -31.81 27.70 -35.16
C PHE A 120 -30.85 26.64 -35.74
N ASP A 121 -31.49 25.80 -36.56
CA ASP A 121 -31.02 25.08 -37.76
C ASP A 121 -30.46 23.65 -37.71
N GLN A 122 -31.03 22.90 -38.67
CA GLN A 122 -30.64 21.63 -39.32
C GLN A 122 -31.06 20.28 -38.69
N GLU A 123 -32.20 19.82 -39.20
CA GLU A 123 -32.47 18.47 -39.73
C GLU A 123 -31.45 17.38 -39.39
N THR A 124 -31.69 16.67 -38.29
CA THR A 124 -31.43 15.23 -38.23
C THR A 124 -32.56 14.58 -37.44
N LEU A 125 -33.27 13.65 -38.08
CA LEU A 125 -34.32 12.80 -37.50
C LEU A 125 -33.78 12.05 -36.27
N LYS A 126 -33.94 12.63 -35.09
CA LYS A 126 -33.85 11.90 -33.82
C LYS A 126 -35.25 11.42 -33.49
N THR A 127 -35.45 10.11 -33.56
CA THR A 127 -36.63 9.45 -33.01
C THR A 127 -36.87 9.95 -31.58
N PRO A 128 -38.12 10.19 -31.15
CA PRO A 128 -38.39 10.56 -29.77
C PRO A 128 -37.99 9.37 -28.89
N LYS A 129 -36.83 9.48 -28.22
CA LYS A 129 -36.41 8.51 -27.21
C LYS A 129 -37.54 8.40 -26.18
N THR A 130 -37.95 7.18 -25.87
CA THR A 130 -38.96 6.97 -24.82
C THR A 130 -38.39 7.45 -23.48
N ASN A 131 -39.23 7.94 -22.56
CA ASN A 131 -38.80 8.39 -21.23
C ASN A 131 -37.93 7.35 -20.47
N VAL A 132 -38.09 6.08 -20.81
CA VAL A 132 -37.32 4.95 -20.24
C VAL A 132 -35.87 4.94 -20.75
N GLU A 133 -35.63 5.14 -22.05
CA GLU A 133 -34.27 5.16 -22.63
C GLU A 133 -33.44 6.32 -22.08
N MET A 134 -34.05 7.49 -21.93
CA MET A 134 -33.42 8.67 -21.33
C MET A 134 -33.06 8.46 -19.85
N SER A 135 -33.85 7.68 -19.11
CA SER A 135 -33.57 7.38 -17.70
C SER A 135 -32.51 6.30 -17.50
N VAL A 136 -32.38 5.33 -18.43
CA VAL A 136 -31.28 4.36 -18.44
C VAL A 136 -29.95 5.04 -18.77
N GLU A 137 -29.94 5.98 -19.72
CA GLU A 137 -28.74 6.75 -20.09
C GLU A 137 -28.23 7.62 -18.93
N LEU A 138 -29.15 8.29 -18.20
CA LEU A 138 -28.81 9.04 -16.98
C LEU A 138 -28.27 8.14 -15.86
N MET A 139 -28.86 6.96 -15.66
CA MET A 139 -28.38 5.98 -14.67
C MET A 139 -26.96 5.50 -14.98
N SER A 140 -26.64 5.27 -16.26
CA SER A 140 -25.29 4.90 -16.71
C SER A 140 -24.27 6.00 -16.42
N GLN A 141 -24.60 7.26 -16.68
CA GLN A 141 -23.72 8.40 -16.39
C GLN A 141 -23.43 8.54 -14.90
N HIS A 142 -24.47 8.48 -14.06
CA HIS A 142 -24.30 8.49 -12.60
C HIS A 142 -23.44 7.33 -12.10
N MET A 143 -23.59 6.16 -12.70
CA MET A 143 -22.78 4.99 -12.38
C MET A 143 -21.30 5.20 -12.74
N GLN A 144 -21.02 5.77 -13.91
CA GLN A 144 -19.65 6.09 -14.33
C GLN A 144 -18.99 7.12 -13.40
N GLU A 145 -19.72 8.17 -13.02
CA GLU A 145 -19.22 9.20 -12.10
C GLU A 145 -18.94 8.63 -10.70
N TYR A 146 -19.85 7.78 -10.21
CA TYR A 146 -19.67 7.09 -8.94
C TYR A 146 -18.43 6.20 -8.95
N LEU A 147 -18.34 5.30 -9.94
CA LEU A 147 -17.22 4.37 -10.07
C LEU A 147 -15.90 5.13 -10.20
N LYS A 148 -15.84 6.19 -11.02
CA LYS A 148 -14.64 7.03 -11.15
C LYS A 148 -14.18 7.60 -9.80
N THR A 149 -15.12 8.10 -9.00
CA THR A 149 -14.82 8.67 -7.69
C THR A 149 -14.37 7.58 -6.71
N MET A 150 -15.03 6.44 -6.73
CA MET A 150 -14.71 5.28 -5.88
C MET A 150 -13.33 4.70 -6.23
N THR A 151 -13.02 4.51 -7.50
CA THR A 151 -11.69 4.09 -7.97
C THR A 151 -10.61 5.08 -7.51
N ALA A 152 -10.87 6.39 -7.59
CA ALA A 152 -9.93 7.40 -7.12
C ALA A 152 -9.72 7.42 -5.59
N ARG A 153 -10.70 6.94 -4.80
CA ARG A 153 -10.53 6.74 -3.35
C ARG A 153 -9.71 5.49 -3.07
N LEU A 154 -10.08 4.36 -3.68
CA LEU A 154 -9.39 3.08 -3.51
C LEU A 154 -7.93 3.15 -3.95
N SER A 155 -7.64 3.81 -5.09
CA SER A 155 -6.29 3.99 -5.59
C SER A 155 -5.38 4.82 -4.68
N LYS A 156 -5.94 5.60 -3.77
CA LYS A 156 -5.20 6.33 -2.74
C LYS A 156 -5.11 5.54 -1.45
N GLN A 157 -6.24 4.98 -1.01
CA GLN A 157 -6.36 4.39 0.31
C GLN A 157 -5.67 3.03 0.41
N ILE A 158 -5.78 2.17 -0.62
CA ILE A 158 -5.18 0.83 -0.58
C ILE A 158 -3.65 0.91 -0.55
N PRO A 159 -2.96 1.66 -1.43
CA PRO A 159 -1.50 1.79 -1.33
C PRO A 159 -1.04 2.43 -0.02
N LEU A 160 -1.82 3.36 0.54
CA LEU A 160 -1.49 3.99 1.81
C LEU A 160 -1.56 3.00 2.99
N ILE A 161 -2.56 2.12 3.01
CA ILE A 161 -2.67 1.04 4.01
C ILE A 161 -1.45 0.12 3.90
N ILE A 162 -1.13 -0.34 2.68
CA ILE A 162 0.01 -1.23 2.44
C ILE A 162 1.32 -0.56 2.87
N LEU A 163 1.55 0.69 2.47
CA LEU A 163 2.75 1.45 2.83
C LEU A 163 2.89 1.60 4.34
N HIS A 164 1.80 1.98 5.02
CA HIS A 164 1.82 2.17 6.46
C HIS A 164 2.10 0.86 7.21
N CYS A 165 1.37 -0.21 6.91
CA CYS A 165 1.52 -1.48 7.60
C CYS A 165 2.83 -2.20 7.24
N MET A 166 3.12 -2.34 5.94
CA MET A 166 4.25 -3.17 5.49
C MET A 166 5.59 -2.46 5.61
N LEU A 167 5.65 -1.13 5.49
CA LEU A 167 6.92 -0.41 5.56
C LEU A 167 7.11 0.27 6.92
N HIS A 168 6.22 1.20 7.28
CA HIS A 168 6.40 2.02 8.48
C HIS A 168 6.25 1.20 9.77
N GLU A 169 5.11 0.55 9.96
CA GLU A 169 4.85 -0.26 11.16
C GLU A 169 5.82 -1.44 11.29
N CYS A 170 6.16 -2.10 10.18
CA CYS A 170 7.20 -3.13 10.18
C CYS A 170 8.55 -2.58 10.64
N ALA A 171 8.99 -1.44 10.08
CA ALA A 171 10.28 -0.86 10.42
C ALA A 171 10.33 -0.41 11.88
N ASP A 172 9.30 0.29 12.36
CA ASP A 172 9.22 0.78 13.74
C ASP A 172 9.23 -0.39 14.75
N LYS A 173 8.44 -1.45 14.47
CA LYS A 173 8.43 -2.66 15.30
C LYS A 173 9.76 -3.41 15.23
N LEU A 174 10.36 -3.50 14.06
CA LEU A 174 11.65 -4.15 13.87
C LEU A 174 12.74 -3.41 14.65
N GLU A 175 12.79 -2.08 14.57
CA GLU A 175 13.73 -1.25 15.33
C GLU A 175 13.56 -1.49 16.84
N ALA A 176 12.33 -1.41 17.35
CA ALA A 176 12.04 -1.66 18.75
C ALA A 176 12.49 -3.06 19.20
N GLN A 177 12.20 -4.10 18.40
CA GLN A 177 12.59 -5.48 18.71
C GLN A 177 14.10 -5.68 18.65
N MET A 178 14.81 -5.05 17.71
CA MET A 178 16.27 -5.10 17.65
C MET A 178 16.90 -4.40 18.86
N LEU A 179 16.33 -3.29 19.33
CA LEU A 179 16.79 -2.64 20.57
C LEU A 179 16.54 -3.52 21.80
N LEU A 180 15.43 -4.26 21.85
CA LEU A 180 15.15 -5.20 22.93
C LEU A 180 16.17 -6.35 22.97
N LEU A 181 16.64 -6.83 21.81
CA LEU A 181 17.72 -7.84 21.76
C LEU A 181 19.02 -7.36 22.43
N LEU A 182 19.27 -6.05 22.44
CA LEU A 182 20.45 -5.45 23.09
C LEU A 182 20.30 -5.27 24.61
N GLN A 183 19.09 -5.37 25.16
CA GLN A 183 18.89 -5.21 26.60
C GLN A 183 19.29 -6.46 27.38
N ASP A 184 19.25 -7.62 26.74
CA ASP A 184 19.57 -8.91 27.35
C ASP A 184 21.08 -9.17 27.36
N LYS A 185 21.74 -8.66 28.41
CA LYS A 185 23.21 -8.69 28.57
C LYS A 185 23.82 -10.09 28.52
N GLU A 186 23.09 -11.12 28.94
CA GLU A 186 23.58 -12.50 28.94
C GLU A 186 23.58 -13.06 27.52
N ASN A 187 22.57 -12.72 26.72
CA ASN A 187 22.42 -13.17 25.35
C ASN A 187 23.29 -12.40 24.34
N ILE A 188 23.67 -11.14 24.61
CA ILE A 188 24.52 -10.35 23.71
C ILE A 188 25.83 -11.08 23.37
N ASN A 189 26.47 -11.71 24.36
CA ASN A 189 27.73 -12.43 24.14
C ASN A 189 27.53 -13.63 23.21
N MET A 190 26.39 -14.30 23.27
CA MET A 190 26.06 -15.41 22.37
C MET A 190 25.67 -14.91 20.97
N LEU A 191 25.01 -13.75 20.87
CA LEU A 191 24.62 -13.15 19.59
C LEU A 191 25.83 -12.66 18.78
N LEU A 192 26.82 -12.06 19.46
CA LEU A 192 28.01 -11.44 18.84
C LEU A 192 29.18 -12.40 18.62
N VAL A 193 28.95 -13.71 18.62
CA VAL A 193 29.99 -14.69 18.26
C VAL A 193 30.26 -14.62 16.75
N GLU A 194 31.49 -14.25 16.40
CA GLU A 194 31.99 -14.26 15.02
C GLU A 194 32.11 -15.70 14.51
N LYS A 195 31.95 -15.90 13.20
CA LYS A 195 32.29 -17.18 12.56
C LYS A 195 33.79 -17.47 12.71
N GLU A 196 34.14 -18.73 12.98
CA GLU A 196 35.54 -19.13 13.20
C GLU A 196 36.48 -18.81 12.04
N ASP A 197 35.99 -18.87 10.79
CA ASP A 197 36.79 -18.56 9.61
C ASP A 197 37.21 -17.08 9.58
N LEU A 198 36.30 -16.18 9.96
CA LEU A 198 36.56 -14.74 10.02
C LEU A 198 37.54 -14.40 11.14
N VAL A 199 37.43 -15.07 12.28
CA VAL A 199 38.39 -14.92 13.38
C VAL A 199 39.80 -15.31 12.91
N ARG A 200 39.92 -16.44 12.19
CA ARG A 200 41.20 -16.90 11.64
C ARG A 200 41.76 -15.93 10.61
N GLU A 201 40.94 -15.43 9.70
CA GLU A 201 41.36 -14.45 8.69
C GLU A 201 41.83 -13.14 9.34
N ARG A 202 41.06 -12.62 10.30
CA ARG A 202 41.41 -11.41 11.07
C ARG A 202 42.72 -11.59 11.83
N GLN A 203 42.97 -12.75 12.42
CA GLN A 203 44.23 -13.06 13.09
C GLN A 203 45.40 -13.06 12.11
N ASN A 204 45.25 -13.72 10.95
CA ASN A 204 46.29 -13.76 9.92
C ASN A 204 46.64 -12.35 9.39
N LEU A 205 45.63 -11.53 9.07
CA LEU A 205 45.82 -10.15 8.62
C LEU A 205 46.52 -9.30 9.68
N ASN A 206 46.12 -9.42 10.95
CA ASN A 206 46.78 -8.72 12.05
C ASN A 206 48.26 -9.13 12.18
N ASP A 207 48.56 -10.41 12.06
CA ASP A 207 49.94 -10.88 12.14
C ASP A 207 50.78 -10.47 10.93
N GLN A 208 50.17 -10.34 9.75
CA GLN A 208 50.83 -9.75 8.58
C GLN A 208 51.13 -8.27 8.80
N ILE A 209 50.17 -7.49 9.32
CA ILE A 209 50.37 -6.07 9.64
C ILE A 209 51.51 -5.90 10.66
N LYS A 210 51.53 -6.69 11.74
CA LYS A 210 52.62 -6.66 12.74
C LYS A 210 53.97 -6.94 12.10
N ARG A 211 54.05 -7.93 11.20
CA ARG A 211 55.28 -8.27 10.46
C ARG A 211 55.74 -7.13 9.56
N LEU A 212 54.82 -6.52 8.81
CA LEU A 212 55.11 -5.39 7.93
C LEU A 212 55.56 -4.15 8.72
N GLN A 213 54.90 -3.85 9.84
CA GLN A 213 55.31 -2.77 10.75
C GLN A 213 56.71 -3.00 11.33
N ALA A 214 57.03 -4.24 11.72
CA ALA A 214 58.36 -4.58 12.20
C ALA A 214 59.43 -4.42 11.10
N ALA A 215 59.12 -4.83 9.86
CA ALA A 215 59.99 -4.64 8.70
C ALA A 215 60.20 -3.14 8.41
N GLN A 216 59.13 -2.35 8.40
CA GLN A 216 59.18 -0.90 8.21
C GLN A 216 60.08 -0.24 9.26
N LYS A 217 59.93 -0.60 10.55
CA LYS A 217 60.80 -0.12 11.63
C LYS A 217 62.27 -0.48 11.42
N ARG A 218 62.57 -1.65 10.83
CA ARG A 218 63.94 -2.05 10.51
C ARG A 218 64.51 -1.25 9.34
N VAL A 219 63.73 -1.04 8.29
CA VAL A 219 64.14 -0.21 7.14
C VAL A 219 64.38 1.24 7.57
N ALA A 220 63.52 1.80 8.43
CA ALA A 220 63.69 3.15 8.96
C ALA A 220 64.97 3.36 9.78
N LYS A 221 65.58 2.29 10.33
CA LYS A 221 66.88 2.35 11.01
C LYS A 221 68.08 2.44 10.05
N PHE A 222 67.85 2.19 8.76
CA PHE A 222 68.86 2.31 7.71
C PHE A 222 68.39 3.31 6.64
N PRO A 223 68.27 4.60 6.97
CA PRO A 223 67.98 5.61 5.96
C PRO A 223 69.18 5.65 4.98
N TYR A 224 68.88 5.55 3.68
CA TYR A 224 69.87 5.73 2.62
C TYR A 224 70.55 7.11 2.80
N LYS A 225 71.89 7.11 2.88
CA LYS A 225 72.72 8.31 2.72
C LYS A 225 72.75 8.72 1.27
#